data_AF-X1N148-F1
#
_entry.id   AF-X1N148-F1
#
_cell.length_a   1.000
_cell.length_b   1.000
_cell.length_c   1.000
_cell.angle_alpha   90.00
_cell.angle_beta   90.00
_cell.angle_gamma   90.00
#
_symmetry.space_group_name_H-M   'P 1'
#
loop_
_entity.id
_entity.type
_entity.pdbx_description
1 polymer ?
#
loop_
_entity_poly.entity_id
_entity_poly.type
_entity_poly.pdbx_seq_one_letter_code
_entity_poly.pdbx_strand_id
1 'polypeptide(L)'
;TPHELFTRDNDNILYKLPINFAQAALGAEVEVPTLDGKTKLKLPAGSQTGTVIQLKGKGIPHLHRSGRGDQLVTLFVVTPEALTEKQRQLLQELANSLGPANAPSPKKWKGLLDRFRNVYGA
;
A
#
# COMPACT_ATOMS: atom_id res chain seq x y z
N THR A 1 11.70 21.29 -0.03
CA THR A 1 10.23 21.43 -0.03
C THR A 1 9.60 20.05 0.13
N PRO A 2 8.51 19.91 0.90
CA PRO A 2 7.78 18.65 0.98
C PRO A 2 7.32 18.23 -0.41
N HIS A 3 7.51 16.95 -0.77
CA HIS A 3 7.01 16.41 -2.03
C HIS A 3 5.63 15.79 -1.80
N GLU A 4 4.66 16.07 -2.67
CA GLU A 4 3.26 15.65 -2.47
C GLU A 4 3.10 14.12 -2.38
N LEU A 5 3.93 13.38 -3.10
CA LEU A 5 3.86 11.92 -3.18
C LEU A 5 4.85 11.19 -2.24
N PHE A 6 5.93 11.83 -1.82
CA PHE A 6 7.07 11.14 -1.21
C PHE A 6 7.44 11.75 0.13
N THR A 7 7.65 10.90 1.12
CA THR A 7 8.25 11.29 2.40
C THR A 7 9.65 10.74 2.48
N ARG A 8 10.64 11.59 2.77
CA ARG A 8 12.02 11.14 2.99
C ARG A 8 12.16 10.64 4.43
N ASP A 9 12.74 9.45 4.58
CA ASP A 9 13.19 8.89 5.86
C ASP A 9 14.66 8.47 5.71
N ASN A 10 15.58 9.30 6.23
CA ASN A 10 17.03 9.15 6.02
C ASN A 10 17.38 9.04 4.53
N ASP A 11 17.91 7.90 4.09
CA ASP A 11 18.23 7.63 2.69
C ASP A 11 17.08 6.89 1.97
N ASN A 12 16.03 6.52 2.69
CA ASN A 12 14.84 5.87 2.15
C ASN A 12 13.78 6.89 1.72
N ILE A 13 12.92 6.44 0.80
CA ILE A 13 11.72 7.15 0.36
C ILE A 13 10.50 6.34 0.74
N LEU A 14 9.57 6.94 1.44
CA LEU A 14 8.28 6.35 1.77
C LEU A 14 7.25 6.80 0.73
N TYR A 15 6.48 5.85 0.22
CA TYR A 15 5.41 6.09 -0.73
C TYR A 15 4.15 5.31 -0.32
N LYS A 16 3.00 5.97 -0.27
CA LYS A 16 1.71 5.33 -0.01
C LYS A 16 1.03 5.03 -1.34
N LEU A 17 0.85 3.74 -1.66
CA LEU A 17 0.23 3.29 -2.90
C LEU A 17 -1.25 2.97 -2.65
N PRO A 18 -2.19 3.80 -3.14
CA PRO A 18 -3.60 3.48 -3.10
C PRO A 18 -3.91 2.34 -4.07
N ILE A 19 -4.60 1.31 -3.60
CA ILE A 19 -5.08 0.18 -4.41
C ILE A 19 -6.56 -0.07 -4.13
N ASN A 20 -7.29 -0.58 -5.12
CA ASN A 20 -8.68 -0.99 -4.89
C ASN A 20 -8.75 -2.42 -4.29
N PHE A 21 -9.92 -2.77 -3.76
CA PHE A 21 -10.14 -4.08 -3.13
C PHE A 21 -9.87 -5.26 -4.07
N ALA A 22 -10.23 -5.14 -5.35
CA ALA A 22 -10.01 -6.20 -6.32
C ALA A 22 -8.50 -6.46 -6.56
N GLN A 23 -7.70 -5.41 -6.68
CA GLN A 23 -6.23 -5.51 -6.79
C GLN A 23 -5.62 -6.16 -5.55
N ALA A 24 -6.11 -5.79 -4.36
CA ALA A 24 -5.64 -6.38 -3.11
C ALA A 24 -5.99 -7.88 -3.00
N ALA A 25 -7.23 -8.23 -3.34
CA ALA A 25 -7.74 -9.61 -3.24
C ALA A 25 -7.13 -10.54 -4.31
N LEU A 26 -7.11 -10.10 -5.57
CA LEU A 26 -6.73 -10.94 -6.72
C LEU A 26 -5.24 -10.83 -7.08
N GLY A 27 -4.54 -9.84 -6.52
CA GLY A 27 -3.22 -9.44 -7.01
C GLY A 27 -3.31 -8.56 -8.24
N ALA A 28 -2.23 -7.86 -8.54
CA ALA A 28 -2.16 -6.94 -9.68
C ALA A 28 -0.71 -6.63 -10.05
N GLU A 29 -0.50 -6.13 -11.26
CA GLU A 29 0.73 -5.43 -11.63
C GLU A 29 0.40 -3.96 -11.83
N VAL A 30 1.07 -3.08 -11.08
CA VAL A 30 0.80 -1.64 -11.04
C VAL A 30 2.07 -0.84 -11.27
N GLU A 31 1.95 0.35 -11.85
CA GLU A 31 3.07 1.27 -11.96
C GLU A 31 3.20 2.13 -10.71
N VAL A 32 4.42 2.23 -10.18
CA VAL A 32 4.76 3.00 -8.99
C VAL A 32 5.74 4.10 -9.38
N PRO A 33 5.49 5.36 -8.98
CA PRO A 33 6.44 6.45 -9.19
C PRO A 33 7.64 6.28 -8.25
N THR A 34 8.82 6.57 -8.74
CA THR A 34 10.10 6.58 -8.03
C THR A 34 10.82 7.89 -8.33
N LEU A 35 11.92 8.17 -7.63
CA LEU A 35 12.75 9.36 -7.91
C LEU A 35 13.36 9.34 -9.32
N ASP A 36 13.54 8.16 -9.92
CA ASP A 36 14.18 8.00 -11.23
C ASP A 36 13.16 7.73 -12.36
N GLY A 37 11.86 7.95 -12.12
CA GLY A 37 10.78 7.63 -13.07
C GLY A 37 9.82 6.57 -12.54
N LYS A 38 9.16 5.81 -13.41
CA LYS A 38 8.19 4.77 -13.00
C LYS A 38 8.79 3.38 -13.01
N THR A 39 8.31 2.49 -12.14
CA THR A 39 8.66 1.08 -12.15
C THR A 39 7.42 0.20 -11.94
N LYS A 40 7.45 -1.03 -12.44
CA LYS A 40 6.35 -1.98 -12.26
C LYS A 40 6.50 -2.70 -10.91
N LEU A 41 5.41 -2.77 -10.17
CA LEU A 41 5.30 -3.47 -8.91
C LEU A 41 4.25 -4.57 -9.01
N LYS A 42 4.65 -5.80 -8.67
CA LYS A 42 3.74 -6.95 -8.59
C LYS A 42 3.19 -7.06 -7.17
N LEU A 43 1.87 -7.02 -7.05
CA LEU A 43 1.12 -7.20 -5.82
C LEU A 43 0.68 -8.67 -5.73
N PRO A 44 1.05 -9.40 -4.67
CA PRO A 44 0.55 -10.74 -4.45
C PRO A 44 -0.96 -10.72 -4.15
N ALA A 45 -1.67 -11.79 -4.52
CA ALA A 45 -3.06 -11.98 -4.12
C ALA A 45 -3.18 -12.04 -2.59
N GLY A 46 -4.28 -11.50 -2.06
CA GLY A 46 -4.50 -11.37 -0.62
C GLY A 46 -3.64 -10.31 0.08
N SER A 47 -3.12 -9.33 -0.67
CA SER A 47 -2.36 -8.20 -0.12
C SER A 47 -3.19 -7.41 0.90
N GLN A 48 -2.61 -7.14 2.07
CA GLN A 48 -3.29 -6.43 3.15
C GLN A 48 -2.89 -4.95 3.18
N THR A 49 -3.78 -4.09 3.67
CA THR A 49 -3.44 -2.68 3.95
C THR A 49 -2.31 -2.60 4.98
N GLY A 50 -1.40 -1.64 4.81
CA GLY A 50 -0.19 -1.51 5.64
C GLY A 50 0.94 -2.48 5.29
N THR A 51 0.75 -3.37 4.30
CA THR A 51 1.87 -4.16 3.76
C THR A 51 2.91 -3.22 3.15
N VAL A 52 4.18 -3.43 3.50
CA VAL A 52 5.31 -2.66 2.96
C VAL A 52 6.06 -3.51 1.95
N ILE A 53 6.23 -3.01 0.74
CA ILE A 53 7.04 -3.61 -0.31
C ILE A 53 8.26 -2.73 -0.56
N GLN A 54 9.44 -3.34 -0.47
CA GLN A 54 10.72 -2.65 -0.64
C GLN A 54 11.17 -2.70 -2.09
N LEU A 55 11.37 -1.52 -2.69
CA LEU A 55 12.02 -1.35 -3.98
C LEU A 55 13.49 -0.99 -3.74
N LYS A 56 14.36 -1.99 -3.89
CA LYS A 56 15.80 -1.86 -3.57
C LYS A 56 16.49 -0.83 -4.46
N GLY A 57 17.30 0.04 -3.87
CA GLY A 57 18.10 1.05 -4.55
C GLY A 57 17.30 2.20 -5.19
N LYS A 58 16.01 2.33 -4.85
CA LYS A 58 15.11 3.38 -5.36
C LYS A 58 14.95 4.56 -4.41
N GLY A 59 15.73 4.62 -3.35
CA GLY A 59 15.83 5.75 -2.43
C GLY A 59 16.86 6.79 -2.87
N ILE A 60 17.38 7.54 -1.90
CA ILE A 60 18.26 8.68 -2.12
C ILE A 60 19.72 8.20 -2.17
N PRO A 61 20.58 8.75 -3.06
CA PRO A 61 22.01 8.51 -3.03
C PRO A 61 22.67 8.89 -1.71
N HIS A 62 23.57 8.05 -1.22
CA HIS A 62 24.35 8.34 -0.02
C HIS A 62 25.31 9.52 -0.28
N LEU A 63 25.44 10.44 0.67
CA LEU A 63 26.24 11.66 0.50
C LEU A 63 27.76 11.38 0.45
N HIS A 64 28.23 10.36 1.16
CA HIS A 64 29.66 10.07 1.35
C HIS A 64 30.05 8.61 1.08
N ARG A 65 29.16 7.80 0.50
CA ARG A 65 29.41 6.39 0.20
C ARG A 65 28.78 6.00 -1.13
N SER A 66 29.24 4.89 -1.71
CA SER A 66 28.55 4.28 -2.84
C SER A 66 27.17 3.75 -2.41
N GLY A 67 26.24 3.69 -3.36
CA GLY A 67 24.90 3.17 -3.17
C GLY A 67 23.83 4.22 -2.91
N ARG A 68 22.61 3.73 -2.73
CA ARG A 68 21.41 4.51 -2.46
C ARG A 68 20.57 3.75 -1.43
N GLY A 69 19.72 4.45 -0.69
CA GLY A 69 18.67 3.80 0.11
C GLY A 69 17.57 3.20 -0.77
N ASP A 70 16.46 2.85 -0.16
CA ASP A 70 15.35 2.13 -0.79
C ASP A 70 14.07 2.95 -0.83
N GLN A 71 13.14 2.55 -1.70
CA GLN A 71 11.78 3.06 -1.63
C GLN A 71 10.86 2.03 -0.95
N LEU A 72 10.20 2.45 0.12
CA LEU A 72 9.25 1.65 0.89
C LEU A 72 7.83 2.01 0.45
N VAL A 73 7.20 1.10 -0.29
CA VAL A 73 5.84 1.25 -0.81
C VAL A 73 4.86 0.63 0.19
N THR A 74 4.08 1.46 0.87
CA THR A 74 3.03 1.03 1.80
C THR A 74 1.70 0.96 1.06
N LEU A 75 1.09 -0.23 1.01
CA LEU A 75 -0.20 -0.44 0.36
C LEU A 75 -1.34 0.13 1.21
N PHE A 76 -2.30 0.80 0.57
CA PHE A 76 -3.50 1.30 1.21
C PHE A 76 -4.73 0.98 0.38
N VAL A 77 -5.64 0.15 0.91
CA VAL A 77 -6.88 -0.19 0.22
C VAL A 77 -7.88 0.96 0.34
N VAL A 78 -8.34 1.48 -0.80
CA VAL A 78 -9.30 2.58 -0.86
C VAL A 78 -10.68 2.02 -1.22
N THR A 79 -11.69 2.44 -0.44
CA THR A 79 -13.10 2.13 -0.72
C THR A 79 -13.66 3.18 -1.68
N PRO A 80 -14.32 2.79 -2.78
CA PRO A 80 -14.89 3.74 -3.72
C PRO A 80 -16.05 4.52 -3.09
N GLU A 81 -16.10 5.83 -3.32
CA GLU A 81 -17.18 6.71 -2.82
C GLU A 81 -18.49 6.56 -3.62
N ALA A 82 -18.38 6.16 -4.89
CA ALA A 82 -19.51 5.96 -5.79
C ALA A 82 -19.36 4.66 -6.58
N LEU A 83 -20.48 4.03 -6.90
CA LEU A 83 -20.55 2.78 -7.64
C LEU A 83 -21.56 2.91 -8.78
N THR A 84 -21.22 2.38 -9.96
CA THR A 84 -22.20 2.13 -11.01
C THR A 84 -23.15 0.99 -10.62
N GLU A 85 -24.30 0.90 -11.28
CA GLU A 85 -25.28 -0.16 -11.02
C GLU A 85 -24.66 -1.56 -11.13
N LYS A 86 -23.87 -1.79 -12.19
CA LYS A 86 -23.13 -3.05 -12.37
C LYS A 86 -22.12 -3.32 -11.25
N GLN A 87 -21.37 -2.31 -10.81
CA GLN A 87 -20.40 -2.49 -9.73
C GLN A 87 -21.08 -2.81 -8.40
N ARG A 88 -22.22 -2.17 -8.12
CA ARG A 88 -23.04 -2.44 -6.94
C ARG A 88 -23.55 -3.88 -6.93
N GLN A 89 -24.09 -4.36 -8.06
CA GLN A 89 -24.57 -5.74 -8.20
C GLN A 89 -23.46 -6.75 -7.90
N LEU A 90 -22.29 -6.56 -8.52
CA LEU A 90 -21.12 -7.44 -8.30
C LEU A 90 -20.65 -7.44 -6.83
N LEU A 91 -20.63 -6.28 -6.17
CA LEU A 91 -20.25 -6.19 -4.77
C LEU A 91 -21.32 -6.80 -3.84
N GLN A 92 -22.59 -6.74 -4.21
CA GLN A 92 -23.67 -7.39 -3.46
C GLN A 92 -23.60 -8.92 -3.57
N GLU A 93 -23.36 -9.44 -4.77
CA GLU A 93 -23.13 -10.88 -4.99
C GLU A 93 -21.92 -11.36 -4.19
N LEU A 94 -20.81 -10.59 -4.24
CA LEU A 94 -19.64 -10.86 -3.43
C LEU A 94 -20.00 -10.86 -1.94
N ALA A 95 -20.68 -9.83 -1.43
CA ALA A 95 -21.08 -9.72 -0.03
C ALA A 95 -21.95 -10.90 0.43
N ASN A 96 -22.87 -11.38 -0.42
CA ASN A 96 -23.71 -12.53 -0.11
C ASN A 96 -22.92 -13.85 -0.09
N SER A 97 -21.86 -13.96 -0.91
CA SER A 97 -20.98 -15.14 -0.93
C SER A 97 -19.96 -15.16 0.22
N LEU A 98 -19.61 -13.98 0.74
CA LEU A 98 -18.71 -13.83 1.89
C LEU A 98 -19.51 -14.05 3.19
N GLY A 99 -18.92 -14.77 4.14
CA GLY A 99 -19.46 -14.85 5.50
C GLY A 99 -19.31 -13.52 6.27
N PRO A 100 -19.73 -13.45 7.54
CA PRO A 100 -19.46 -12.29 8.38
C PRO A 100 -17.95 -12.00 8.39
N ALA A 101 -17.59 -10.71 8.37
CA ALA A 101 -16.19 -10.30 8.38
C ALA A 101 -15.48 -10.98 9.57
N ASN A 102 -14.55 -11.90 9.27
CA ASN A 102 -13.71 -12.52 10.28
C ASN A 102 -12.82 -11.42 10.85
N ALA A 103 -13.23 -10.81 11.96
CA ALA A 103 -12.41 -9.84 12.66
C ALA A 103 -11.07 -10.50 12.97
N PRO A 104 -9.92 -9.87 12.61
CA PRO A 104 -8.63 -10.39 13.04
C PRO A 104 -8.65 -10.51 14.55
N SER A 105 -8.04 -11.58 15.07
CA SER A 105 -8.01 -11.79 16.52
C SER A 105 -7.53 -10.52 17.25
N PRO A 106 -8.03 -10.22 18.47
CA PRO A 106 -7.72 -8.97 19.17
C PRO A 106 -6.22 -8.65 19.25
N LYS A 107 -5.36 -9.68 19.36
CA LYS A 107 -3.90 -9.55 19.29
C LYS A 107 -3.38 -9.08 17.92
N LYS A 108 -3.91 -9.62 16.83
CA LYS A 108 -3.55 -9.21 15.45
C LYS A 108 -4.03 -7.80 15.15
N TRP A 109 -5.20 -7.40 15.67
CA TRP A 109 -5.73 -6.05 15.51
C TRP A 109 -4.89 -4.99 16.23
N LYS A 110 -4.45 -5.28 17.47
CA LYS A 110 -3.55 -4.38 18.22
C LYS A 110 -2.23 -4.13 17.48
N GLY A 111 -1.59 -5.20 16.99
CA GLY A 111 -0.36 -5.07 16.19
C GLY A 111 -0.57 -4.45 14.79
N LEU A 112 -1.79 -4.44 14.26
CA LEU A 112 -2.15 -3.64 13.08
C LEU A 112 -2.22 -2.16 13.48
N LEU A 113 -3.00 -1.82 14.51
CA LEU A 113 -3.19 -0.43 14.97
C LEU A 113 -1.89 0.25 15.42
N ASP A 114 -1.01 -0.47 16.09
CA ASP A 114 0.30 0.06 16.51
C ASP A 114 1.15 0.46 15.30
N ARG A 115 1.11 -0.35 14.22
CA ARG A 115 1.78 0.00 12.96
C ARG A 115 1.12 1.19 12.27
N PHE A 116 -0.20 1.29 12.27
CA PHE A 116 -0.90 2.45 11.74
C PHE A 116 -0.56 3.74 12.50
N ARG A 117 -0.51 3.69 13.83
CA ARG A 117 -0.09 4.85 14.65
C ARG A 117 1.34 5.28 14.37
N ASN A 118 2.26 4.35 14.10
CA ASN A 118 3.65 4.71 13.79
C ASN A 118 3.82 5.30 12.38
N VAL A 119 2.92 4.99 11.45
CA VAL A 119 2.98 5.47 10.04
C VAL A 119 2.18 6.77 9.82
N TYR A 120 1.22 7.08 10.72
CA TYR A 120 0.33 8.24 10.61
C TYR A 120 0.32 9.16 11.85
N GLY A 121 1.05 8.81 12.92
CA GLY A 121 1.22 9.64 14.09
C GLY A 121 2.25 10.74 13.86
N ALA A 122 1.86 11.97 14.20
CA ALA A 122 2.71 13.15 14.30
C ALA A 122 3.91 12.96 15.24
#